data_AF-A0A8S7N1T5-F1
#
_entry.id   AF-A0A8S7N1T5-F1
#
_cell.length_a   1.000
_cell.length_b   1.000
_cell.length_c   1.000
_cell.angle_alpha   90.00
_cell.angle_beta   90.00
_cell.angle_gamma   90.00
#
_symmetry.space_group_name_H-M   'P 1'
#
loop_
_entity.id
_entity.type
_entity.pdbx_description
1 polymer ?
#
loop_
_entity_poly.entity_id
_entity_poly.type
_entity_poly.pdbx_seq_one_letter_code
_entity_poly.pdbx_strand_id
1 'polypeptide(L)'
;MKKEIYKYGTIILCYGINFILPILFFKEISLILSPIVLSSFFFVLALLMYCQFIVEYGLQISLLRKLNENKSDLSRLLSTILGLKVILFVLCAVFIYCILLYNNEVIFFILVFILLGNVFSCQFLYQVVDQLHFFYVLNSLVKLIFIPLIFIN
;
A
#
# COMPACT_ATOMS: atom_id res chain seq x y z
N MET A 1 -14.59 18.83 19.32
CA MET A 1 -15.06 17.48 19.70
C MET A 1 -15.87 16.77 18.61
N LYS A 2 -17.11 17.18 18.25
CA LYS A 2 -17.93 16.43 17.27
C LYS A 2 -17.24 16.17 15.91
N LYS A 3 -16.51 17.17 15.36
CA LYS A 3 -15.77 17.03 14.10
C LYS A 3 -14.61 16.03 14.18
N GLU A 4 -13.93 15.94 15.31
CA GLU A 4 -12.81 15.01 15.49
C GLU A 4 -13.29 13.57 15.65
N ILE A 5 -14.35 13.37 16.43
CA ILE A 5 -14.99 12.06 16.59
C ILE A 5 -15.42 11.50 15.23
N TYR A 6 -15.99 12.35 14.36
CA TYR A 6 -16.33 11.96 13.00
C TYR A 6 -15.10 11.56 12.18
N LYS A 7 -14.04 12.39 12.15
CA LYS A 7 -12.79 12.09 11.43
C LYS A 7 -12.19 10.74 11.84
N TYR A 8 -11.98 10.54 13.14
CA TYR A 8 -11.39 9.29 13.65
C TYR A 8 -12.32 8.09 13.45
N GLY A 9 -13.63 8.27 13.63
CA GLY A 9 -14.62 7.24 13.34
C GLY A 9 -14.58 6.78 11.87
N THR A 10 -14.48 7.72 10.92
CA THR A 10 -14.35 7.40 9.49
C THR A 10 -13.07 6.65 9.20
N ILE A 11 -11.93 7.06 9.79
CA ILE A 11 -10.65 6.37 9.60
C ILE A 11 -10.73 4.92 10.12
N ILE A 12 -11.28 4.71 11.32
CA ILE A 12 -11.45 3.38 11.91
C ILE A 12 -12.33 2.50 11.03
N LEU A 13 -13.47 3.02 10.56
CA LEU A 13 -14.38 2.28 9.69
C LEU A 13 -13.70 1.88 8.37
N CYS A 14 -13.01 2.82 7.72
CA CYS A 14 -12.30 2.53 6.47
C CYS A 14 -11.16 1.54 6.67
N TYR A 15 -10.42 1.62 7.78
CA TYR A 15 -9.43 0.60 8.14
C TYR A 15 -10.06 -0.77 8.38
N GLY A 16 -11.19 -0.81 9.07
CA GLY A 16 -11.95 -2.04 9.30
C GLY A 16 -12.38 -2.70 7.99
N ILE A 17 -12.86 -1.92 7.02
CA ILE A 17 -13.19 -2.40 5.67
C ILE A 17 -11.97 -3.03 4.99
N ASN A 18 -10.81 -2.37 5.09
CA ASN A 18 -9.56 -2.89 4.53
C ASN A 18 -9.07 -4.21 5.17
N PHE A 19 -9.54 -4.53 6.37
CA PHE A 19 -9.19 -5.77 7.07
C PHE A 19 -10.25 -6.87 6.87
N ILE A 20 -11.53 -6.52 6.98
CA ILE A 20 -12.65 -7.47 6.87
C ILE A 20 -12.77 -8.01 5.44
N LEU A 21 -12.59 -7.15 4.43
CA LEU A 21 -12.73 -7.57 3.04
C LEU A 21 -11.76 -8.70 2.69
N PRO A 22 -10.42 -8.58 2.87
CA PRO A 22 -9.50 -9.68 2.60
C PRO A 22 -9.85 -11.00 3.28
N ILE A 23 -10.40 -10.97 4.50
CA ILE A 23 -10.81 -12.18 5.22
C ILE A 23 -12.00 -12.86 4.55
N LEU A 24 -13.00 -12.08 4.12
CA LEU A 24 -14.13 -12.61 3.35
C LEU A 24 -13.66 -13.20 2.02
N PHE A 25 -12.76 -12.50 1.30
CA PHE A 25 -12.19 -13.00 0.05
C PHE A 25 -11.32 -14.24 0.24
N PHE A 26 -10.54 -14.31 1.31
CA PHE A 26 -9.71 -15.47 1.61
C PHE A 26 -10.53 -16.76 1.65
N LYS A 27 -11.72 -16.70 2.27
CA LYS A 27 -12.64 -17.83 2.32
C LYS A 27 -13.07 -18.26 0.91
N GLU A 28 -13.51 -17.33 0.07
CA GLU A 28 -13.97 -17.64 -1.29
C GLU A 28 -12.82 -18.14 -2.19
N ILE A 29 -11.67 -17.47 -2.16
CA ILE A 29 -10.48 -17.82 -2.94
C ILE A 29 -9.99 -19.23 -2.56
N SER A 30 -10.00 -19.59 -1.27
CA SER A 30 -9.55 -20.92 -0.82
C SER A 30 -10.48 -22.06 -1.21
N LEU A 31 -11.75 -21.79 -1.53
CA LEU A 31 -12.68 -22.78 -2.07
C LEU A 31 -12.48 -23.06 -3.57
N ILE A 32 -11.96 -22.07 -4.31
CA ILE A 32 -11.83 -22.13 -5.78
C ILE A 32 -10.43 -22.57 -6.20
N LEU A 33 -9.38 -22.12 -5.50
CA LEU A 33 -7.99 -22.37 -5.87
C LEU A 33 -7.48 -23.70 -5.31
N SER A 34 -6.65 -24.40 -6.09
CA SER A 34 -5.92 -25.56 -5.59
C SER A 34 -4.87 -25.16 -4.53
N PRO A 35 -4.49 -26.05 -3.59
CA PRO A 35 -3.53 -25.73 -2.53
C PRO A 35 -2.17 -25.20 -3.04
N ILE A 36 -1.71 -25.67 -4.21
CA ILE A 36 -0.43 -25.27 -4.81
C ILE A 36 -0.50 -23.84 -5.38
N VAL A 37 -1.62 -23.48 -6.01
CA VAL A 37 -1.82 -22.13 -6.54
C VAL A 37 -2.03 -21.15 -5.37
N LEU A 38 -2.77 -21.57 -4.35
CA LEU A 38 -3.03 -20.78 -3.15
C LEU A 38 -1.74 -20.45 -2.38
N SER A 39 -0.84 -21.42 -2.19
CA SER A 39 0.45 -21.19 -1.51
C SER A 39 1.35 -20.25 -2.30
N SER A 40 1.40 -20.41 -3.63
CA SER A 40 2.16 -19.52 -4.52
C SER A 40 1.62 -18.08 -4.46
N PHE A 41 0.29 -17.91 -4.43
CA PHE A 41 -0.34 -16.61 -4.26
C PHE A 41 0.06 -15.93 -2.95
N PHE A 42 -0.03 -16.63 -1.81
CA PHE A 42 0.36 -16.05 -0.52
C PHE A 42 1.85 -15.75 -0.42
N PHE A 43 2.70 -16.56 -1.04
CA PHE A 43 4.13 -16.28 -1.11
C PHE A 43 4.40 -14.96 -1.84
N VAL A 44 3.79 -14.77 -3.02
CA VAL A 44 3.87 -13.53 -3.80
C VAL A 44 3.32 -12.34 -3.02
N LEU A 45 2.18 -12.51 -2.34
CA LEU A 45 1.55 -11.46 -1.52
C LEU A 45 2.45 -11.05 -0.35
N ALA A 46 3.02 -12.02 0.38
CA ALA A 46 3.91 -11.73 1.49
C ALA A 46 5.17 -10.97 1.03
N LEU A 47 5.76 -11.41 -0.08
CA LEU A 47 6.92 -10.78 -0.69
C LEU A 47 6.64 -9.32 -1.10
N LEU A 48 5.45 -9.05 -1.65
CA LEU A 48 4.97 -7.69 -1.89
C LEU A 48 4.89 -6.87 -0.60
N MET A 49 4.23 -7.40 0.44
CA MET A 49 4.02 -6.68 1.70
C MET A 49 5.34 -6.31 2.38
N TYR A 50 6.31 -7.23 2.43
CA TYR A 50 7.62 -6.92 2.98
C TYR A 50 8.35 -5.83 2.19
N CYS A 51 8.29 -5.87 0.85
CA CYS A 51 8.87 -4.82 0.02
C CYS A 51 8.18 -3.47 0.25
N GLN A 52 6.86 -3.44 0.39
CA GLN A 52 6.11 -2.23 0.71
C GLN A 52 6.53 -1.64 2.06
N PHE A 53 6.70 -2.47 3.09
CA PHE A 53 7.21 -2.02 4.39
C PHE A 53 8.61 -1.42 4.31
N ILE A 54 9.50 -2.02 3.51
CA ILE A 54 10.86 -1.48 3.30
C ILE A 54 10.80 -0.13 2.59
N VAL A 55 10.02 -0.01 1.51
CA VAL A 55 9.89 1.24 0.75
C VAL A 55 9.31 2.38 1.59
N GLU A 56 8.44 2.07 2.56
CA GLU A 56 7.84 3.07 3.45
C GLU A 56 8.63 3.36 4.73
N TYR A 57 9.67 2.57 5.01
CA TYR A 57 10.31 2.43 6.31
C TYR A 57 10.63 3.75 7.01
N GLY A 58 9.79 4.15 7.98
CA GLY A 58 10.01 5.30 8.85
C GLY A 58 10.08 6.68 8.16
N LEU A 59 9.97 6.73 6.84
CA LEU A 59 10.10 7.96 6.04
C LEU A 59 8.98 8.95 6.34
N GLN A 60 7.76 8.43 6.54
CA GLN A 60 6.59 9.24 6.86
C GLN A 60 6.71 9.93 8.23
N ILE A 61 7.19 9.20 9.24
CA ILE A 61 7.40 9.70 10.60
C ILE A 61 8.52 10.75 10.61
N SER A 62 9.60 10.48 9.86
CA SER A 62 10.73 11.41 9.70
C SER A 62 10.31 12.73 9.06
N LEU A 63 9.41 12.70 8.08
CA LEU A 63 8.85 13.91 7.45
C LEU A 63 7.99 14.71 8.42
N LEU A 64 7.06 14.05 9.13
CA LEU A 64 6.15 14.70 10.08
C LEU A 64 6.93 15.43 11.18
N ARG A 65 7.99 14.81 11.70
CA ARG A 65 8.87 15.44 12.69
C ARG A 65 9.54 16.71 12.14
N LYS A 66 10.15 16.63 10.95
CA LYS A 66 10.83 17.78 10.34
C LYS A 66 9.88 18.91 9.95
N LEU A 67 8.65 18.60 9.56
CA LEU A 67 7.64 19.63 9.25
C LEU A 67 7.12 20.37 10.47
N ASN A 68 7.06 19.70 11.63
CA ASN A 68 6.76 20.38 12.89
C ASN A 68 7.88 21.33 13.32
N GLU A 69 9.14 21.00 13.01
CA GLU A 69 10.30 21.82 13.34
C GLU A 69 10.51 23.00 12.36
N ASN A 70 10.28 22.83 11.05
CA ASN A 70 10.41 23.89 10.04
C ASN A 70 9.44 23.71 8.85
N LYS A 71 8.50 24.65 8.68
CA LYS A 71 7.43 24.57 7.67
C LYS A 71 7.83 25.04 6.26
N SER A 72 8.93 25.77 6.09
CA SER A 72 9.31 26.42 4.82
C SER A 72 9.88 25.46 3.76
N ASP A 73 10.40 24.30 4.17
CA ASP A 73 11.23 23.45 3.31
C ASP A 73 10.50 22.20 2.78
N LEU A 74 9.17 22.26 2.67
CA LEU A 74 8.32 21.13 2.27
C LEU A 74 8.77 20.50 0.94
N SER A 75 9.06 21.32 -0.08
CA SER A 75 9.46 20.83 -1.42
C SER A 75 10.78 20.04 -1.39
N ARG A 76 11.76 20.53 -0.62
CA ARG A 76 13.06 19.87 -0.47
C ARG A 76 12.95 18.56 0.32
N LEU A 77 12.11 18.55 1.35
CA LEU A 77 11.82 17.34 2.13
C LEU A 77 11.09 16.28 1.29
N LEU A 78 10.10 16.72 0.51
CA LEU A 78 9.34 15.85 -0.40
C LEU A 78 10.23 15.18 -1.44
N SER A 79 11.04 15.96 -2.14
CA SER A 79 11.96 15.44 -3.16
C SER A 79 12.99 14.48 -2.57
N THR A 80 13.50 14.77 -1.37
CA THR A 80 14.43 13.87 -0.66
C THR A 80 13.77 12.52 -0.34
N ILE A 81 12.53 12.54 0.15
CA ILE A 81 11.82 11.31 0.53
C ILE A 81 11.40 10.51 -0.70
N LEU A 82 10.88 11.16 -1.72
CA LEU A 82 10.55 10.48 -2.98
C LEU A 82 11.82 9.88 -3.60
N GLY A 83 12.94 10.59 -3.58
CA GLY A 83 14.24 10.05 -4.01
C GLY A 83 14.66 8.80 -3.24
N LEU A 84 14.57 8.83 -1.90
CA LEU A 84 14.83 7.67 -1.04
C LEU A 84 13.89 6.49 -1.34
N LYS A 85 12.58 6.75 -1.48
CA LYS A 85 11.61 5.71 -1.84
C LYS A 85 11.93 5.07 -3.19
N VAL A 86 12.36 5.86 -4.18
CA VAL A 86 12.76 5.35 -5.51
C VAL A 86 14.00 4.46 -5.40
N ILE A 87 15.00 4.86 -4.59
CA ILE A 87 16.19 4.02 -4.36
C ILE A 87 15.81 2.68 -3.71
N LEU A 88 14.98 2.73 -2.65
CA LEU A 88 14.49 1.53 -1.96
C LEU A 88 13.65 0.66 -2.88
N PHE A 89 12.83 1.27 -3.74
CA PHE A 89 12.07 0.57 -4.76
C PHE A 89 12.95 -0.18 -5.74
N VAL A 90 14.03 0.44 -6.25
CA VAL A 90 14.96 -0.24 -7.16
C VAL A 90 15.62 -1.43 -6.46
N LEU A 91 16.04 -1.28 -5.21
CA LEU A 91 16.60 -2.38 -4.42
C LEU A 91 15.60 -3.52 -4.24
N CYS A 92 14.34 -3.21 -3.89
CA CYS A 92 13.29 -4.21 -3.80
C CYS A 92 13.00 -4.85 -5.16
N ALA A 93 12.92 -4.09 -6.25
CA ALA A 93 12.66 -4.63 -7.59
C ALA A 93 13.76 -5.62 -8.04
N VAL A 94 15.03 -5.31 -7.77
CA VAL A 94 16.16 -6.23 -8.01
C VAL A 94 16.04 -7.47 -7.14
N PHE A 95 15.69 -7.32 -5.87
CA PHE A 95 15.48 -8.45 -4.96
C PHE A 95 14.34 -9.37 -5.42
N ILE A 96 13.19 -8.80 -5.81
CA ILE A 96 12.05 -9.53 -6.36
C ILE A 96 12.45 -10.24 -7.65
N TYR A 97 13.19 -9.57 -8.53
CA TYR A 97 13.72 -10.18 -9.76
C TYR A 97 14.57 -11.40 -9.44
N CYS A 98 15.54 -11.28 -8.52
CA CYS A 98 16.40 -12.38 -8.10
C CYS A 98 15.63 -13.59 -7.56
N ILE A 99 14.52 -13.37 -6.84
CA ILE A 99 13.69 -14.46 -6.30
C ILE A 99 12.84 -15.11 -7.39
N LEU A 100 12.30 -14.31 -8.31
CA LEU A 100 11.37 -14.76 -9.35
C LEU A 100 12.05 -15.15 -10.67
N LEU A 101 13.39 -15.10 -10.72
CA LEU A 101 14.29 -15.33 -11.87
C LEU A 101 13.99 -16.56 -12.73
N TYR A 102 13.11 -17.47 -12.28
CA TYR A 102 12.93 -18.77 -12.89
C TYR A 102 11.50 -19.13 -13.30
N ASN A 103 10.44 -18.46 -12.78
CA ASN A 103 9.11 -19.07 -12.82
C ASN A 103 7.99 -18.24 -13.45
N ASN A 104 8.00 -16.90 -13.43
CA ASN A 104 6.85 -16.14 -13.94
C ASN A 104 7.13 -14.65 -14.16
N GLU A 105 7.42 -14.27 -15.41
CA GLU A 105 7.65 -12.87 -15.81
C GLU A 105 6.41 -11.98 -15.56
N VAL A 106 5.22 -12.53 -15.78
CA VAL A 106 3.95 -11.79 -15.59
C VAL A 106 3.76 -11.38 -14.13
N ILE A 107 4.01 -12.30 -13.19
CA ILE A 107 3.90 -12.02 -11.75
C ILE A 107 4.93 -10.97 -11.33
N PHE A 108 6.15 -11.06 -11.85
CA PHE A 108 7.18 -10.06 -11.62
C PHE A 108 6.72 -8.65 -12.03
N PHE A 109 6.21 -8.49 -13.26
CA PHE A 109 5.71 -7.19 -13.73
C PHE A 109 4.56 -6.68 -12.85
N ILE A 110 3.60 -7.53 -12.51
CA ILE A 110 2.47 -7.16 -11.62
C ILE A 110 3.00 -6.63 -10.27
N LEU A 111 3.92 -7.35 -9.64
CA LEU A 111 4.50 -6.95 -8.36
C LEU A 111 5.23 -5.61 -8.45
N VAL A 112 6.03 -5.41 -9.49
CA VAL A 112 6.77 -4.17 -9.71
C VAL A 112 5.81 -3.00 -9.91
N PHE A 113 4.74 -3.18 -10.70
CA PHE A 113 3.73 -2.14 -10.89
C PHE A 113 2.99 -1.79 -9.60
N ILE A 114 2.62 -2.78 -8.79
CA ILE A 114 1.97 -2.52 -7.49
C ILE A 114 2.93 -1.78 -6.54
N LEU A 115 4.20 -2.19 -6.49
CA LEU A 115 5.21 -1.55 -5.65
C LEU A 115 5.49 -0.11 -6.11
N LEU A 116 5.53 0.12 -7.44
CA LEU A 116 5.69 1.44 -8.03
C LEU A 116 4.50 2.36 -7.68
N GLY A 117 3.28 1.83 -7.75
CA GLY A 117 2.09 2.53 -7.27
C GLY A 117 2.22 2.92 -5.79
N ASN A 118 2.82 2.07 -4.97
CA ASN A 118 3.03 2.38 -3.55
C ASN A 118 4.12 3.44 -3.29
N VAL A 119 5.17 3.49 -4.11
CA VAL A 119 6.20 4.54 -4.03
C VAL A 119 5.56 5.92 -4.19
N PHE A 120 4.72 6.04 -5.22
CA PHE A 120 4.01 7.28 -5.57
C PHE A 120 2.72 7.48 -4.77
N SER A 121 2.36 6.54 -3.88
CA SER A 121 1.30 6.75 -2.90
C SER A 121 1.80 7.79 -1.88
N CYS A 122 1.51 9.05 -2.18
CA CYS A 122 1.81 10.18 -1.29
C CYS A 122 0.80 10.25 -0.14
N GLN A 123 0.43 9.11 0.44
CA GLN A 123 -0.51 9.01 1.57
C GLN A 123 -0.09 9.93 2.73
N PHE A 124 1.21 10.02 2.99
CA PHE A 124 1.78 10.86 4.04
C PHE A 124 1.46 12.36 3.84
N LEU A 125 1.25 12.84 2.60
CA LEU A 125 0.85 14.23 2.36
C LEU A 125 -0.54 14.51 2.93
N TYR A 126 -1.48 13.58 2.77
CA TYR A 126 -2.80 13.68 3.38
C TYR A 126 -2.74 13.64 4.91
N GLN A 127 -1.73 12.97 5.47
CA GLN A 127 -1.48 12.98 6.91
C GLN A 127 -0.96 14.34 7.39
N VAL A 128 -0.06 14.99 6.64
CA VAL A 128 0.46 16.32 6.96
C VAL A 128 -0.63 17.39 6.95
N VAL A 129 -1.59 17.31 6.02
CA VAL A 129 -2.68 18.29 5.86
C VAL A 129 -3.89 17.97 6.77
N ASP A 130 -3.80 16.95 7.64
CA ASP A 130 -4.91 16.48 8.50
C ASP A 130 -6.20 16.12 7.70
N GLN A 131 -5.98 15.58 6.50
CA GLN A 131 -7.02 15.14 5.55
C GLN A 131 -6.94 13.63 5.26
N LEU A 132 -6.32 12.86 6.16
CA LEU A 132 -6.13 11.42 6.00
C LEU A 132 -7.45 10.64 5.81
N HIS A 133 -8.54 11.13 6.39
CA HIS A 133 -9.88 10.56 6.19
C HIS A 133 -10.32 10.56 4.72
N PHE A 134 -9.99 11.59 3.93
CA PHE A 134 -10.30 11.62 2.49
C PHE A 134 -9.56 10.52 1.73
N PHE A 135 -8.27 10.32 2.03
CA PHE A 135 -7.47 9.26 1.41
C PHE A 135 -8.10 7.88 1.65
N TYR A 136 -8.51 7.59 2.88
CA TYR A 136 -9.11 6.30 3.22
C TYR A 136 -10.50 6.07 2.63
N VAL A 137 -11.32 7.12 2.52
CA VAL A 137 -12.62 7.05 1.85
C VAL A 137 -12.41 6.72 0.36
N LEU A 138 -11.51 7.42 -0.32
CA LEU A 138 -11.19 7.16 -1.73
C LEU A 138 -10.65 5.73 -1.93
N ASN A 139 -9.70 5.30 -1.09
CA ASN A 139 -9.15 3.94 -1.16
C ASN A 139 -10.23 2.86 -0.95
N SER A 140 -11.15 3.07 0.00
CA SER A 140 -12.24 2.14 0.25
C SER A 140 -13.24 2.10 -0.91
N LEU A 141 -13.59 3.25 -1.49
CA LEU A 141 -14.47 3.32 -2.67
C LEU A 141 -13.88 2.59 -3.88
N VAL A 142 -12.59 2.81 -4.16
CA VAL A 142 -11.87 2.11 -5.23
C VAL A 142 -11.96 0.60 -5.01
N LYS A 143 -11.68 0.11 -3.80
CA LYS A 143 -11.77 -1.32 -3.49
C LYS A 143 -13.19 -1.86 -3.70
N LEU A 144 -14.21 -1.14 -3.25
CA LEU A 144 -15.61 -1.55 -3.44
C LEU A 144 -16.01 -1.63 -4.93
N ILE A 145 -15.43 -0.81 -5.80
CA ILE A 145 -15.67 -0.84 -7.24
C ILE A 145 -14.93 -2.01 -7.90
N PHE A 146 -13.68 -2.27 -7.52
CA PHE A 146 -12.85 -3.30 -8.15
C PHE A 146 -13.11 -4.71 -7.61
N ILE A 147 -13.66 -4.83 -6.40
CA ILE A 147 -13.97 -6.12 -5.80
C ILE A 147 -14.96 -6.96 -6.63
N PRO A 148 -16.11 -6.41 -7.09
CA PRO A 148 -17.04 -7.15 -7.92
C PRO A 148 -16.43 -7.61 -9.24
N LEU A 149 -15.47 -6.87 -9.81
CA LEU A 149 -14.77 -7.26 -11.03
C LEU A 149 -14.00 -8.58 -10.88
N ILE A 150 -13.61 -8.98 -9.66
CA ILE A 150 -12.93 -10.26 -9.43
C ILE A 150 -13.85 -11.44 -9.76
N PHE A 151 -15.16 -11.28 -9.62
CA PHE A 151 -16.15 -12.32 -9.90
C PHE A 151 -16.71 -12.28 -11.32
N ILE A 152 -16.39 -11.24 -12.09
CA ILE A 152 -16.73 -11.14 -13.50
C ILE A 152 -15.61 -11.86 -14.26
N ASN A 153 -15.75 -13.19 -14.37
CA ASN A 153 -14.99 -14.01 -15.32
C ASN A 153 -15.43 -13.72 -16.75
#